data_AF-D4IH09-F1
#
_entry.id   AF-D4IH09-F1
#
_cell.length_a   1.000
_cell.length_b   1.000
_cell.length_c   1.000
_cell.angle_alpha   90.00
_cell.angle_beta   90.00
_cell.angle_gamma   90.00
#
_symmetry.space_group_name_H-M   'P 1'
#
loop_
_entity.id
_entity.type
_entity.pdbx_description
1 polymer ?
#
loop_
_entity_poly.entity_id
_entity_poly.type
_entity_poly.pdbx_seq_one_letter_code
_entity_poly.pdbx_strand_id
1 'polypeptide(L)'
;SAIWGAGGGDVSATNKTCPDDVIQYSSDQLQGLPVTFSPASSEDDVIRVSTDLNIKFSIKKACDHSSVWKIQKSSNSEVQWFVTTGGEEGNPGVDTLTNWFKIEKAG
;
A
#
# COMPACT_ATOMS: atom_id res chain seq x y z
N SER A 1 -7.47 7.77 -15.91
CA SER A 1 -7.88 6.56 -15.16
C SER A 1 -7.76 5.32 -16.04
N ALA A 2 -7.39 4.16 -15.46
CA ALA A 2 -7.24 2.89 -16.19
C ALA A 2 -8.55 2.10 -16.35
N ILE A 3 -9.49 2.26 -15.42
CA ILE A 3 -10.88 1.78 -15.50
C ILE A 3 -11.79 2.96 -15.16
N TRP A 4 -12.82 3.20 -15.96
CA TRP A 4 -13.77 4.30 -15.73
C TRP A 4 -14.84 3.89 -14.70
N GLY A 5 -15.10 4.73 -13.71
CA GLY A 5 -16.01 4.44 -12.59
C GLY A 5 -15.98 5.48 -11.46
N ALA A 6 -16.29 5.06 -10.23
CA ALA A 6 -16.55 5.91 -9.05
C ALA A 6 -15.31 6.52 -8.35
N GLY A 7 -14.27 6.89 -9.11
CA GLY A 7 -13.03 7.41 -8.56
C GLY A 7 -11.86 7.12 -9.50
N GLY A 8 -11.24 8.17 -10.01
CA GLY A 8 -10.24 8.07 -11.07
C GLY A 8 -8.82 8.42 -10.65
N GLY A 9 -8.64 8.86 -9.40
CA GLY A 9 -7.41 9.43 -8.89
C GLY A 9 -6.37 8.42 -8.43
N ASP A 10 -5.18 8.93 -8.23
CA ASP A 10 -4.02 8.17 -7.78
C ASP A 10 -4.12 7.82 -6.28
N VAL A 11 -3.26 6.90 -5.86
CA VAL A 11 -3.15 6.49 -4.45
C VAL A 11 -2.26 7.47 -3.67
N SER A 12 -2.69 7.83 -2.47
CA SER A 12 -2.01 8.75 -1.56
C SER A 12 -2.15 8.29 -0.11
N ALA A 13 -1.63 9.08 0.81
CA ALA A 13 -1.69 8.85 2.25
C ALA A 13 -2.47 9.97 2.95
N THR A 14 -3.28 9.63 3.95
CA THR A 14 -3.94 10.61 4.82
C THR A 14 -3.29 10.64 6.19
N ASN A 15 -2.89 11.83 6.63
CA ASN A 15 -2.25 12.07 7.94
C ASN A 15 -3.23 12.46 9.04
N LYS A 16 -4.52 12.17 8.86
CA LYS A 16 -5.56 12.42 9.87
C LYS A 16 -5.36 11.52 11.10
N THR A 17 -4.76 10.36 10.90
CA THR A 17 -4.52 9.29 11.87
C THR A 17 -3.09 8.78 11.64
N CYS A 18 -2.40 8.40 12.73
CA CYS A 18 -1.11 7.72 12.65
C CYS A 18 -1.28 6.24 13.04
N PRO A 19 -0.70 5.28 12.30
CA PRO A 19 0.01 5.46 11.02
C PRO A 19 -0.90 5.99 9.90
N ASP A 20 -0.31 6.62 8.87
CA ASP A 20 -1.05 7.20 7.76
C ASP A 20 -1.84 6.12 7.01
N ASP A 21 -3.10 6.37 6.70
CA ASP A 21 -3.94 5.42 5.95
C ASP A 21 -3.78 5.59 4.44
N VAL A 22 -3.85 4.47 3.70
CA VAL A 22 -3.74 4.48 2.23
C VAL A 22 -5.10 4.81 1.64
N ILE A 23 -5.18 5.87 0.84
CA ILE A 23 -6.41 6.36 0.23
C ILE A 23 -6.28 6.50 -1.28
N GLN A 24 -7.41 6.48 -1.98
CA GLN A 24 -7.47 6.87 -3.38
C GLN A 24 -8.09 8.26 -3.49
N TYR A 25 -7.50 9.14 -4.31
CA TYR A 25 -8.15 10.40 -4.62
C TYR A 25 -9.41 10.19 -5.48
N SER A 26 -10.43 11.00 -5.20
CA SER A 26 -11.68 10.97 -5.97
C SER A 26 -11.53 11.58 -7.37
N SER A 27 -10.55 12.47 -7.56
CA SER A 27 -10.26 13.15 -8.83
C SER A 27 -8.94 12.67 -9.43
N ASP A 28 -8.94 12.42 -10.74
CA ASP A 28 -7.78 12.10 -11.56
C ASP A 28 -6.84 13.30 -11.82
N GLN A 29 -7.23 14.50 -11.40
CA GLN A 29 -6.39 15.70 -11.45
C GLN A 29 -5.39 15.75 -10.28
N LEU A 30 -5.66 15.01 -9.20
CA LEU A 30 -4.78 14.94 -8.04
C LEU A 30 -3.76 13.83 -8.23
N GLN A 31 -2.48 14.21 -8.24
CA GLN A 31 -1.38 13.27 -8.27
C GLN A 31 -1.16 12.65 -6.90
N GLY A 32 -0.98 11.34 -6.90
CA GLY A 32 -0.74 10.55 -5.71
C GLY A 32 0.68 10.68 -5.20
N LEU A 33 1.03 9.81 -4.27
CA LEU A 33 2.38 9.70 -3.76
C LEU A 33 3.16 8.61 -4.50
N PRO A 34 4.45 8.84 -4.79
CA PRO A 34 5.28 7.80 -5.41
C PRO A 34 5.39 6.60 -4.47
N VAL A 35 5.35 5.40 -5.06
CA VAL A 35 5.51 4.13 -4.36
C VAL A 35 6.72 3.35 -4.88
N THR A 36 7.33 2.57 -4.01
CA THR A 36 8.37 1.58 -4.35
C THR A 36 7.86 0.18 -4.05
N PHE A 37 8.19 -0.76 -4.94
CA PHE A 37 7.88 -2.18 -4.80
C PHE A 37 9.18 -2.93 -4.48
N SER A 38 9.13 -3.79 -3.48
CA SER A 38 10.26 -4.64 -3.07
C SER A 38 9.80 -6.09 -3.06
N PRO A 39 10.36 -6.97 -3.92
CA PRO A 39 9.97 -8.38 -3.95
C PRO A 39 10.44 -9.12 -2.69
N ALA A 40 9.69 -10.15 -2.28
CA ALA A 40 10.07 -11.00 -1.16
C ALA A 40 11.39 -11.75 -1.41
N SER A 41 11.66 -12.08 -2.68
CA SER A 41 12.94 -12.60 -3.14
C SER A 41 13.92 -11.45 -3.36
N SER A 42 15.01 -11.41 -2.61
CA SER A 42 16.05 -10.38 -2.74
C SER A 42 16.89 -10.49 -4.02
N GLU A 43 16.77 -11.60 -4.76
CA GLU A 43 17.52 -11.84 -6.01
C GLU A 43 16.80 -11.30 -7.26
N ASP A 44 15.56 -10.84 -7.09
CA ASP A 44 14.75 -10.35 -8.20
C ASP A 44 15.02 -8.86 -8.45
N ASP A 45 15.62 -8.56 -9.60
CA ASP A 45 15.80 -7.19 -10.13
C ASP A 45 14.56 -6.66 -10.86
N VAL A 46 13.59 -7.54 -11.12
CA VAL A 46 12.35 -7.25 -11.85
C VAL A 46 11.14 -7.54 -10.97
N ILE A 47 10.21 -6.59 -10.91
CA ILE A 47 8.90 -6.76 -10.27
C ILE A 47 8.00 -7.59 -11.18
N ARG A 48 7.59 -8.77 -10.72
CA ARG A 48 6.74 -9.71 -11.45
C ARG A 48 5.31 -9.70 -10.88
N VAL A 49 4.35 -10.02 -11.76
CA VAL A 49 2.97 -10.31 -11.33
C VAL A 49 2.95 -11.59 -10.48
N SER A 50 1.96 -11.72 -9.60
CA SER A 50 1.76 -12.88 -8.72
C SER A 50 2.89 -13.21 -7.73
N THR A 51 3.85 -12.30 -7.58
CA THR A 51 4.92 -12.37 -6.57
C THR A 51 4.54 -11.54 -5.35
N ASP A 52 4.90 -12.01 -4.15
CA ASP A 52 4.73 -11.26 -2.91
C ASP A 52 5.68 -10.06 -2.87
N LEU A 53 5.12 -8.88 -2.61
CA LEU A 53 5.82 -7.59 -2.61
C LEU A 53 5.50 -6.81 -1.33
N ASN A 54 6.48 -6.08 -0.80
CA ASN A 54 6.19 -4.93 0.03
C ASN A 54 5.99 -3.70 -0.85
N ILE A 55 5.03 -2.85 -0.46
CA ILE A 55 4.74 -1.56 -1.09
C ILE A 55 5.01 -0.47 -0.06
N LYS A 56 5.71 0.59 -0.44
CA LYS A 56 5.93 1.74 0.46
C LYS A 56 5.85 3.06 -0.26
N PHE A 57 5.41 4.11 0.43
CA PHE A 57 5.53 5.48 -0.10
C PHE A 57 6.98 5.96 -0.01
N SER A 58 7.47 6.57 -1.10
CA SER A 58 8.86 7.04 -1.26
C SER A 58 9.07 8.49 -0.80
N ILE A 59 8.21 9.01 0.07
CA ILE A 59 8.26 10.39 0.57
C ILE A 59 8.64 10.46 2.06
N LYS A 60 9.01 11.66 2.53
CA LYS A 60 9.17 11.92 3.97
C LYS A 60 7.84 11.65 4.69
N LYS A 61 7.92 10.86 5.75
CA LYS A 61 6.77 10.44 6.55
C LYS A 61 6.22 11.64 7.33
N ALA A 62 4.89 11.76 7.38
CA ALA A 62 4.24 12.71 8.28
C ALA A 62 4.26 12.18 9.72
N CYS A 63 3.98 10.88 9.90
CA CYS A 63 4.10 10.17 11.17
C CYS A 63 5.49 9.55 11.36
N ASP A 64 5.93 9.35 12.60
CA ASP A 64 7.17 8.61 12.91
C ASP A 64 6.96 7.07 12.85
N HIS A 65 6.36 6.60 11.75
CA HIS A 65 6.09 5.20 11.49
C HIS A 65 6.60 4.82 10.10
N SER A 66 6.78 3.52 9.84
CA SER A 66 7.14 3.03 8.50
C SER A 66 6.12 3.47 7.44
N SER A 67 6.56 3.78 6.22
CA SER A 67 5.66 4.04 5.08
C SER A 67 5.29 2.76 4.32
N VAL A 68 5.75 1.61 4.81
CA VAL A 68 5.41 0.28 4.26
C VAL A 68 3.95 -0.02 4.55
N TRP A 69 3.24 -0.46 3.52
CA TRP A 69 1.83 -0.81 3.59
C TRP A 69 1.63 -2.10 4.35
N LYS A 70 0.51 -2.19 5.06
CA LYS A 70 0.03 -3.40 5.71
C LYS A 70 -1.48 -3.45 5.73
N ILE A 71 -2.02 -4.66 5.87
CA ILE A 71 -3.42 -4.89 6.19
C ILE A 71 -3.63 -4.74 7.69
N GLN A 72 -4.59 -3.91 8.08
CA GLN A 72 -5.01 -3.74 9.48
C GLN A 72 -6.49 -4.03 9.64
N LYS A 73 -6.85 -4.68 10.75
CA LYS A 73 -8.24 -4.88 11.15
C LYS A 73 -8.81 -3.56 11.66
N SER A 74 -9.99 -3.17 11.18
CA SER A 74 -10.64 -1.97 11.72
C SER A 74 -11.28 -2.24 13.08
N SER A 75 -11.37 -1.16 13.87
CA SER A 75 -12.24 -1.09 15.04
C SER A 75 -13.70 -0.80 14.66
N ASN A 76 -13.94 -0.30 13.44
CA ASN A 76 -15.28 -0.07 12.91
C ASN A 76 -15.90 -1.41 12.46
N SER A 77 -17.14 -1.69 12.86
CA SER A 77 -17.89 -2.87 12.45
C SER A 77 -18.26 -2.90 10.96
N GLU A 78 -18.30 -1.75 10.30
CA GLU A 78 -18.66 -1.63 8.88
C GLU A 78 -17.50 -1.96 7.93
N VAL A 79 -16.26 -1.78 8.37
CA VAL A 79 -15.05 -2.04 7.58
C VAL A 79 -14.23 -3.08 8.29
N GLN A 80 -14.09 -4.29 7.75
CA GLN A 80 -13.38 -5.33 8.49
C GLN A 80 -11.85 -5.17 8.43
N TRP A 81 -11.34 -4.78 7.27
CA TRP A 81 -9.92 -4.67 6.97
C TRP A 81 -9.65 -3.49 6.04
N PHE A 82 -8.53 -2.82 6.23
CA PHE A 82 -8.10 -1.70 5.39
C PHE A 82 -6.58 -1.70 5.22
N VAL A 83 -6.11 -0.97 4.22
CA VAL A 83 -4.69 -0.79 3.95
C VAL A 83 -4.22 0.48 4.67
N THR A 84 -3.18 0.35 5.48
CA THR A 84 -2.54 1.45 6.20
C THR A 84 -1.03 1.34 6.09
N THR A 85 -0.31 2.33 6.59
CA THR A 85 1.15 2.28 6.70
C THR A 85 1.60 1.74 8.07
N GLY A 86 2.90 1.76 8.36
CA GLY A 86 3.47 1.24 9.59
C GLY A 86 3.72 -0.27 9.56
N GLY A 87 3.88 -0.86 8.37
CA GLY A 87 4.38 -2.22 8.18
C GLY A 87 5.91 -2.31 8.25
N GLU A 88 6.42 -3.52 8.08
CA GLU A 88 7.85 -3.83 8.05
C GLU A 88 8.24 -4.35 6.67
N GLU A 89 9.36 -3.87 6.14
CA GLU A 89 9.91 -4.30 4.85
C GLU A 89 10.82 -5.52 5.04
N GLY A 90 10.64 -6.56 4.24
CA GLY A 90 11.38 -7.81 4.32
C GLY A 90 10.84 -8.78 5.37
N ASN A 91 11.70 -9.70 5.82
CA ASN A 91 11.40 -10.75 6.79
C ASN A 91 10.17 -11.60 6.42
N PRO A 92 10.12 -12.22 5.22
CA PRO A 92 8.96 -12.99 4.77
C PRO A 92 8.68 -14.14 5.74
N GLY A 93 7.48 -14.12 6.32
CA GLY A 93 7.09 -15.09 7.34
C GLY A 93 5.77 -14.72 8.01
N VAL A 94 5.41 -15.48 9.05
CA VAL A 94 4.15 -15.29 9.79
C VAL A 94 4.08 -13.92 10.47
N ASP A 95 5.23 -13.38 10.92
CA ASP A 95 5.30 -12.11 11.66
C ASP A 95 5.03 -10.89 10.76
N THR A 96 5.29 -11.01 9.46
CA THR A 96 5.08 -9.93 8.47
C THR A 96 3.96 -10.24 7.49
N LEU A 97 3.15 -11.28 7.75
CA LEU A 97 2.15 -11.80 6.82
C LEU A 97 1.23 -10.71 6.25
N THR A 98 0.88 -9.71 7.04
CA THR A 98 -0.01 -8.60 6.64
C THR A 98 0.66 -7.51 5.80
N ASN A 99 1.98 -7.57 5.60
CA ASN A 99 2.77 -6.57 4.86
C ASN A 99 2.98 -6.95 3.38
N TRP A 100 2.49 -8.11 2.96
CA TRP A 100 2.72 -8.68 1.63
C TRP A 100 1.51 -8.52 0.71
N PHE A 101 1.76 -8.00 -0.48
CA PHE A 101 0.76 -7.74 -1.52
C PHE A 101 1.20 -8.36 -2.85
N LYS A 102 0.25 -8.62 -3.74
CA LYS A 102 0.51 -9.07 -5.12
C LYS A 102 -0.14 -8.12 -6.11
N ILE A 103 0.51 -7.93 -7.25
CA ILE A 103 -0.06 -7.25 -8.41
C ILE A 103 -0.46 -8.32 -9.41
N GLU A 104 -1.71 -8.28 -9.85
CA GLU A 104 -2.26 -9.20 -10.84
C GLU A 104 -2.76 -8.43 -12.05
N LYS A 105 -2.76 -9.09 -13.22
CA LYS A 105 -3.39 -8.53 -14.40
C LYS A 105 -4.91 -8.51 -14.18
N ALA A 106 -5.51 -7.33 -14.29
CA ALA A 106 -6.94 -7.22 -14.59
C ALA A 106 -7.16 -7.65 -16.05
N GLY A 107 -8.16 -8.50 -16.28
CA GLY A 107 -8.41 -9.21 -17.55
C GLY A 107 -8.55 -8.33 -18.79
#